data_AF-A0A502DLC3-F1
#
_entry.id   AF-A0A502DLC3-F1
#
_cell.length_a   1.000
_cell.length_b   1.000
_cell.length_c   1.000
_cell.angle_alpha   90.00
_cell.angle_beta   90.00
_cell.angle_gamma   90.00
#
_symmetry.space_group_name_H-M   'P 1'
#
loop_
_entity.id
_entity.type
_entity.pdbx_description
1 polymer ?
#
loop_
_entity_poly.entity_id
_entity_poly.type
_entity_poly.pdbx_seq_one_letter_code
_entity_poly.pdbx_strand_id
1 'polypeptide(L)'
;MSRSIWTGATDNKLRRVRACTFESMPLETDPKILSAVHKVYTTDLGLPDYWTAPQRAEFIADEAEKITWMVWAEAGTTGERSIQDWTRRSGGRAPDRAVRGTLMAEARIQAITSVLNTELYEQITTDA
;
A
#
# COMPACT_ATOMS: atom_id res chain seq x y z
N MET A 1 20.24 46.02 -46.55
CA MET A 1 19.60 46.65 -45.38
C MET A 1 18.51 45.72 -44.86
N SER A 2 18.74 45.12 -43.70
CA SER A 2 17.81 44.23 -43.00
C SER A 2 16.60 44.99 -42.45
N ARG A 3 15.42 44.36 -42.51
CA ARG A 3 14.45 44.43 -41.39
C ARG A 3 13.50 43.24 -41.43
N SER A 4 13.58 42.44 -40.37
CA SER A 4 12.74 41.28 -40.04
C SER A 4 11.33 41.73 -39.66
N ILE A 5 10.30 40.96 -40.00
CA ILE A 5 9.04 40.93 -39.25
C ILE A 5 8.64 39.47 -39.06
N TRP A 6 8.63 39.07 -37.80
CA TRP A 6 8.12 37.81 -37.29
C TRP A 6 6.59 37.85 -37.26
N THR A 7 5.92 36.81 -37.76
CA THR A 7 4.57 36.46 -37.34
C THR A 7 4.62 35.09 -36.70
N GLY A 8 4.63 35.09 -35.36
CA GLY A 8 4.58 33.89 -34.55
C GLY A 8 3.20 33.25 -34.62
N ALA A 9 3.15 32.04 -35.17
CA ALA A 9 2.02 31.13 -34.98
C ALA A 9 2.03 30.68 -33.52
N THR A 10 1.00 31.06 -32.76
CA THR A 10 0.76 30.53 -31.42
C THR A 10 0.26 29.10 -31.56
N ASP A 11 1.21 28.17 -31.56
CA ASP A 11 0.95 26.74 -31.49
C ASP A 11 0.52 26.41 -30.05
N ASN A 12 -0.80 26.49 -29.80
CA ASN A 12 -1.40 26.08 -28.55
C ASN A 12 -1.31 24.56 -28.42
N LYS A 13 -0.12 24.07 -28.07
CA LYS A 13 0.10 22.69 -27.63
C LYS A 13 -0.63 22.52 -26.30
N LEU A 14 -1.90 22.13 -26.39
CA LEU A 14 -2.63 21.47 -25.32
C LEU A 14 -1.71 20.38 -24.76
N ARG A 15 -1.08 20.66 -23.62
CA ARG A 15 -0.36 19.68 -22.82
C ARG A 15 -1.39 18.65 -22.43
N ARG A 16 -1.44 17.55 -23.20
CA ARG A 16 -2.13 16.34 -22.81
C ARG A 16 -1.39 15.84 -21.57
N VAL A 17 -1.90 16.23 -20.40
CA VAL A 17 -1.53 15.61 -19.14
C VAL A 17 -1.83 14.13 -19.37
N ARG A 18 -0.77 13.31 -19.41
CA ARG A 18 -0.92 11.86 -19.29
C ARG A 18 -1.58 11.68 -17.92
N ALA A 19 -2.90 11.55 -17.90
CA ALA A 19 -3.56 10.94 -16.77
C ALA A 19 -2.80 9.62 -16.56
N CYS A 20 -2.19 9.46 -15.39
CA CYS A 20 -1.66 8.16 -15.00
C CYS A 20 -2.86 7.22 -15.09
N THR A 21 -2.90 6.42 -16.15
CA THR A 21 -3.77 5.26 -16.20
C THR A 21 -3.38 4.46 -14.96
N PHE A 22 -4.36 4.29 -14.06
CA PHE A 22 -4.32 3.40 -12.92
C PHE A 22 -4.26 1.96 -13.43
N GLU A 23 -3.24 1.65 -14.24
CA GLU A 23 -2.79 0.29 -14.45
C GLU A 23 -2.04 -0.01 -13.16
N SER A 24 -2.83 -0.30 -12.13
CA SER A 24 -2.42 -0.75 -10.82
C SER A 24 -1.34 -1.81 -11.03
N MET A 25 -0.07 -1.44 -10.88
CA MET A 25 0.97 -2.45 -10.72
C MET A 25 0.49 -3.32 -9.55
N PRO A 26 0.23 -4.63 -9.75
CA PRO A 26 -0.10 -5.47 -8.62
C PRO A 26 1.03 -5.30 -7.62
N LEU A 27 0.70 -4.86 -6.41
CA LEU A 27 1.68 -4.85 -5.35
C LEU A 27 2.10 -6.31 -5.17
N GLU A 28 3.40 -6.57 -5.30
CA GLU A 28 3.92 -7.89 -4.97
C GLU A 28 3.50 -8.25 -3.54
N THR A 29 2.86 -9.40 -3.37
CA THR A 29 2.38 -9.88 -2.08
C THR A 29 3.53 -9.88 -1.07
N ASP A 30 3.33 -9.26 0.09
CA ASP A 30 4.38 -9.20 1.10
C ASP A 30 4.63 -10.63 1.64
N PRO A 31 5.87 -11.16 1.54
CA PRO A 31 6.15 -12.54 1.94
C PRO A 31 5.89 -12.80 3.43
N LYS A 32 5.96 -11.76 4.29
CA LYS A 32 5.61 -11.90 5.71
C LYS A 32 4.11 -12.07 5.90
N ILE A 33 3.31 -11.35 5.11
CA ILE A 33 1.85 -11.46 5.14
C ILE A 33 1.44 -12.84 4.61
N LEU A 34 2.01 -13.28 3.48
CA LEU A 34 1.76 -14.62 2.94
C LEU A 34 2.09 -15.72 3.96
N SER A 35 3.23 -15.62 4.64
CA SER A 35 3.61 -16.59 5.67
C SER A 35 2.64 -16.58 6.87
N ALA A 36 2.12 -15.41 7.27
CA ALA A 36 1.17 -15.31 8.37
C ALA A 36 -0.18 -15.94 8.01
N VAL A 37 -0.72 -15.59 6.83
CA VAL A 37 -1.97 -16.14 6.29
C VAL A 37 -1.87 -17.65 6.15
N HIS A 38 -0.80 -18.15 5.52
CA HIS A 38 -0.57 -19.58 5.38
C HIS A 38 -0.59 -20.29 6.73
N LYS A 39 0.13 -19.76 7.73
CA LYS A 39 0.17 -20.36 9.06
C LYS A 39 -1.23 -20.44 9.65
N VAL A 40 -1.94 -19.32 9.76
CA VAL A 40 -3.25 -19.26 10.43
C VAL A 40 -4.28 -20.18 9.77
N TYR A 41 -4.35 -20.21 8.44
CA TYR A 41 -5.29 -21.09 7.73
C TYR A 41 -4.92 -22.59 7.78
N THR A 42 -3.66 -22.91 8.05
CA THR A 42 -3.22 -24.31 8.19
C THR A 42 -3.20 -24.81 9.63
N THR A 43 -3.29 -23.92 10.62
CA THR A 43 -3.25 -24.28 12.04
C THR A 43 -4.52 -23.96 12.83
N ASP A 44 -5.10 -22.78 12.63
CA ASP A 44 -6.12 -22.22 13.54
C ASP A 44 -7.51 -22.17 12.89
N LEU A 45 -7.62 -21.55 11.70
CA LEU A 45 -8.91 -21.39 11.01
C LEU A 45 -9.31 -22.62 10.18
N GLY A 46 -8.31 -23.37 9.71
CA GLY A 46 -8.52 -24.49 8.79
C GLY A 46 -8.96 -24.06 7.38
N LEU A 47 -8.94 -25.01 6.46
CA LEU A 47 -9.46 -24.86 5.11
C LEU A 47 -10.35 -26.07 4.79
N PRO A 48 -11.33 -25.94 3.88
CA PRO A 48 -12.23 -27.04 3.61
C PRO A 48 -11.49 -28.31 3.14
N ASP A 49 -11.81 -29.44 3.76
CA ASP A 49 -11.07 -30.69 3.51
C ASP A 49 -11.17 -31.19 2.07
N TYR A 50 -12.30 -30.90 1.41
CA TYR A 50 -12.55 -31.24 0.02
C TYR A 50 -11.79 -30.36 -0.99
N TRP A 51 -11.11 -29.29 -0.54
CA TRP A 51 -10.27 -28.49 -1.41
C TRP A 51 -8.98 -29.23 -1.74
N THR A 52 -8.66 -29.25 -3.03
CA THR A 52 -7.38 -29.73 -3.55
C THR A 52 -6.23 -28.81 -3.11
N ALA A 53 -4.99 -29.32 -3.11
CA ALA A 53 -3.82 -28.51 -2.75
C ALA A 53 -3.68 -27.22 -3.59
N PRO A 54 -3.92 -27.23 -4.93
CA PRO A 54 -3.93 -25.99 -5.71
C PRO A 54 -4.97 -24.97 -5.25
N GLN A 55 -6.20 -25.40 -4.95
CA GLN A 55 -7.26 -24.49 -4.48
C GLN A 55 -6.92 -23.85 -3.13
N ARG A 56 -6.33 -24.63 -2.21
CA ARG A 56 -5.87 -24.11 -0.91
C ARG A 56 -4.75 -23.09 -1.10
N ALA A 57 -3.80 -23.35 -2.00
CA ALA A 57 -2.69 -22.45 -2.27
C ALA A 57 -3.14 -21.15 -2.94
N GLU A 58 -4.07 -21.23 -3.90
CA GLU A 58 -4.68 -20.08 -4.56
C GLU A 58 -5.42 -19.19 -3.55
N PHE A 59 -6.26 -19.78 -2.71
CA PHE A 59 -6.95 -19.04 -1.65
C PHE A 59 -5.98 -18.33 -0.69
N ILE A 60 -4.92 -19.02 -0.24
CA ILE A 60 -3.92 -18.42 0.65
C ILE A 60 -3.19 -17.26 -0.05
N ALA A 61 -2.89 -17.38 -1.35
CA ALA A 61 -2.25 -16.33 -2.13
C ALA A 61 -3.16 -15.10 -2.30
N ASP A 62 -4.42 -15.32 -2.64
CA ASP A 62 -5.41 -14.26 -2.83
C ASP A 62 -5.68 -13.50 -1.52
N GLU A 63 -5.82 -14.22 -0.40
CA GLU A 63 -6.05 -13.58 0.90
C GLU A 63 -4.81 -12.80 1.36
N ALA A 64 -3.61 -13.31 1.09
CA ALA A 64 -2.38 -12.58 1.36
C ALA A 64 -2.21 -11.33 0.48
N GLU A 65 -2.62 -11.39 -0.79
CA GLU A 65 -2.63 -10.23 -1.68
C GLU A 65 -3.61 -9.16 -1.16
N LYS A 66 -4.85 -9.56 -0.82
CA LYS A 66 -5.86 -8.67 -0.23
C LYS A 66 -5.32 -7.96 1.02
N ILE A 67 -4.75 -8.72 1.96
CA ILE A 67 -4.18 -8.15 3.18
C ILE A 67 -2.99 -7.24 2.87
N THR A 68 -2.16 -7.57 1.87
CA THR A 68 -1.07 -6.70 1.41
C THR A 68 -1.59 -5.34 0.95
N TRP A 69 -2.68 -5.31 0.18
CA TRP A 69 -3.33 -4.06 -0.24
C TRP A 69 -3.87 -3.25 0.94
N MET A 70 -4.51 -3.91 1.91
CA MET A 70 -5.01 -3.26 3.13
C MET A 70 -3.88 -2.64 3.95
N VAL A 71 -2.77 -3.36 4.13
CA VAL A 71 -1.57 -2.85 4.79
C VAL A 71 -1.02 -1.63 4.07
N TRP A 72 -1.00 -1.64 2.74
CA TRP A 72 -0.49 -0.51 1.97
C TRP A 72 -1.35 0.74 2.13
N ALA A 73 -2.67 0.58 2.09
CA ALA A 73 -3.63 1.66 2.32
C ALA A 73 -3.51 2.22 3.75
N GLU A 74 -3.43 1.36 4.76
CA GLU A 74 -3.30 1.76 6.17
C GLU A 74 -1.94 2.44 6.44
N ALA A 75 -0.86 1.92 5.86
CA ALA A 75 0.47 2.52 5.97
C ALA A 75 0.50 3.93 5.36
N GLY A 76 -0.20 4.15 4.24
CA GLY A 76 -0.33 5.48 3.63
C GLY A 76 -1.05 6.46 4.57
N THR A 77 -2.16 6.04 5.15
CA THR A 77 -2.95 6.85 6.11
C THR A 77 -2.15 7.16 7.37
N THR A 78 -1.52 6.15 7.97
CA THR A 78 -0.72 6.30 9.19
C THR A 78 0.57 7.08 8.95
N GLY A 79 1.18 6.95 7.77
CA GLY A 79 2.35 7.72 7.38
C GLY A 79 2.06 9.21 7.21
N GLU A 80 0.94 9.53 6.57
CA GLU A 80 0.48 10.93 6.43
C GLU A 80 0.21 11.57 7.80
N ARG A 81 -0.48 10.85 8.70
CA ARG A 81 -0.70 11.31 10.08
C ARG A 81 0.62 11.54 10.83
N SER A 82 1.55 10.60 10.71
CA SER A 82 2.88 10.70 11.33
C SER A 82 3.68 11.91 10.85
N ILE A 83 3.61 12.23 9.54
CA ILE A 83 4.22 13.43 8.97
C ILE A 83 3.58 14.69 9.54
N GLN A 84 2.25 14.76 9.60
CA GLN A 84 1.54 15.93 10.14
C GLN A 84 1.89 16.18 11.61
N ASP A 85 1.93 15.12 12.42
CA ASP A 85 2.29 15.22 13.83
C ASP A 85 3.76 15.63 14.02
N TRP A 86 4.67 15.08 13.21
CA TRP A 86 6.06 15.51 13.21
C TRP A 86 6.18 16.99 12.83
N THR A 87 5.52 17.45 11.77
CA THR A 87 5.56 18.86 11.33
C THR A 87 5.02 19.81 12.39
N ARG A 88 3.94 19.43 13.08
CA ARG A 88 3.41 20.22 14.21
C ARG A 88 4.43 20.37 15.34
N ARG A 89 5.15 19.29 15.67
CA ARG A 89 6.19 19.29 16.71
C ARG A 89 7.46 20.04 16.28
N SER A 90 7.75 20.05 14.98
CA SER A 90 8.92 20.70 14.37
C SER A 90 8.70 22.16 14.01
N GLY A 91 7.73 22.84 14.63
CA GLY A 91 7.44 24.26 14.41
C GLY A 91 6.98 24.59 12.98
N GLY A 92 6.30 23.64 12.32
CA GLY A 92 5.78 23.82 10.95
C GLY A 92 6.78 23.47 9.84
N ARG A 93 8.00 23.02 10.18
CA ARG A 93 8.96 22.56 9.17
C ARG A 93 8.50 21.24 8.54
N ALA A 94 8.70 21.08 7.24
CA ALA A 94 8.52 19.79 6.56
C ALA A 94 9.67 18.83 6.90
N PRO A 95 9.40 17.51 7.08
CA PRO A 95 10.47 16.55 7.33
C PRO A 95 11.37 16.44 6.10
N ASP A 96 12.68 16.32 6.34
CA ASP A 96 13.59 15.96 5.27
C ASP A 96 13.35 14.51 4.80
N ARG A 97 14.06 14.12 3.73
CA ARG A 97 13.89 12.81 3.11
C ARG A 97 14.17 11.64 4.08
N ALA A 98 15.17 11.78 4.95
CA ALA A 98 15.55 10.72 5.87
C ALA A 98 14.47 10.56 6.94
N VAL A 99 14.04 11.66 7.55
CA VAL A 99 12.96 11.67 8.53
C VAL A 99 11.66 11.13 7.93
N ARG A 100 11.29 11.59 6.73
CA ARG A 100 10.10 11.08 6.03
C ARG A 100 10.19 9.57 5.77
N GLY A 101 11.36 9.08 5.39
CA GLY A 101 11.62 7.65 5.20
C GLY A 101 11.39 6.85 6.48
N THR A 102 11.91 7.32 7.62
CA THR A 102 11.70 6.68 8.93
C THR A 102 10.23 6.65 9.32
N LEU A 103 9.51 7.78 9.19
CA LEU A 103 8.07 7.85 9.51
C LEU A 103 7.25 6.88 8.66
N MET A 104 7.56 6.76 7.36
CA MET A 104 6.87 5.81 6.48
C MET A 104 7.20 4.35 6.79
N ALA A 105 8.44 4.05 7.18
CA ALA A 105 8.82 2.70 7.59
C ALA A 105 8.12 2.28 8.89
N GLU A 106 8.07 3.18 9.88
CA GLU A 106 7.33 2.97 11.13
C GLU A 106 5.83 2.79 10.86
N ALA A 107 5.24 3.62 10.00
CA ALA A 107 3.84 3.50 9.59
C ALA A 107 3.54 2.15 8.94
N ARG A 108 4.45 1.63 8.09
CA ARG A 108 4.29 0.29 7.50
C ARG A 108 4.31 -0.81 8.56
N ILE A 109 5.19 -0.73 9.54
CA ILE A 109 5.25 -1.71 10.64
C ILE A 109 3.93 -1.69 11.43
N GLN A 110 3.45 -0.49 11.79
CA GLN A 110 2.19 -0.33 12.50
C GLN A 110 0.99 -0.85 11.70
N ALA A 111 0.94 -0.55 10.40
CA ALA A 111 -0.11 -1.02 9.50
C ALA A 111 -0.14 -2.56 9.40
N ILE A 112 1.02 -3.21 9.25
CA ILE A 112 1.10 -4.68 9.25
C ILE A 112 0.49 -5.25 10.52
N THR A 113 0.89 -4.74 11.69
CA THR A 113 0.38 -5.22 12.97
C THR A 113 -1.13 -5.00 13.09
N SER A 114 -1.63 -3.80 12.75
CA SER A 114 -3.04 -3.46 12.86
C SER A 114 -3.92 -4.31 11.95
N VAL A 115 -3.54 -4.44 10.67
CA VAL A 115 -4.32 -5.18 9.68
C VAL A 115 -4.28 -6.68 9.98
N LEU A 116 -3.13 -7.27 10.31
CA LEU A 116 -3.09 -8.70 10.64
C LEU A 116 -3.88 -9.04 11.92
N ASN A 117 -3.90 -8.15 12.91
CA ASN A 117 -4.76 -8.35 14.08
C ASN A 117 -6.22 -8.43 13.67
N THR A 118 -6.70 -7.43 12.92
CA THR A 118 -8.12 -7.29 12.54
C THR A 118 -8.54 -8.38 11.55
N GLU A 119 -7.77 -8.57 10.48
CA GLU A 119 -8.15 -9.42 9.34
C GLU A 119 -7.77 -10.88 9.54
N LEU A 120 -6.95 -11.24 10.53
CA LEU A 120 -6.48 -12.62 10.66
C LEU A 120 -6.61 -13.13 12.10
N TYR A 121 -6.04 -12.44 13.09
CA TYR A 121 -5.97 -12.98 14.44
C TYR A 121 -7.27 -12.86 15.24
N GLU A 122 -8.08 -11.82 15.03
CA GLU A 122 -9.40 -11.69 15.68
C GLU A 122 -10.41 -12.74 15.18
N GLN A 123 -10.23 -13.26 13.97
CA GLN A 123 -11.05 -14.36 13.45
C GLN A 123 -10.86 -15.64 14.25
N ILE A 124 -9.62 -15.92 14.70
CA ILE A 124 -9.30 -17.10 15.53
C ILE A 124 -10.08 -17.08 16.85
N THR A 125 -10.26 -15.90 17.43
CA THR A 125 -10.95 -15.74 18.73
C THR A 125 -12.47 -15.74 18.63
N THR A 126 -13.02 -15.52 17.43
CA THR A 126 -14.47 -15.38 17.23
C THR A 126 -15.16 -16.74 17.03
N ASP A 127 -14.42 -17.79 16.66
CA ASP A 127 -14.90 -19.17 16.47
C ASP A 127 -14.85 -20.05 17.75
N ALA A 128 -14.82 -19.44 18.95
CA ALA A 128 -14.78 -20.13 20.25
C ALA A 128 -16.15 -20.27 20.93
#